data_AF-H1SF35-F1
#
_entry.id   AF-H1SF35-F1
#
_cell.length_a   1.000
_cell.length_b   1.000
_cell.length_c   1.000
_cell.angle_alpha   90.00
_cell.angle_beta   90.00
_cell.angle_gamma   90.00
#
_symmetry.space_group_name_H-M   'P 1'
#
loop_
_entity.id
_entity.type
_entity.pdbx_description
1 polymer ?
#
loop_
_entity_poly.entity_id
_entity_poly.type
_entity_poly.pdbx_seq_one_letter_code
_entity_poly.pdbx_strand_id
1 'polypeptide(L)'
;MEQVQNIRERVLAGQVLVAGVGKTSASLDGFSGWLLAGSAAASTFLLSHLDVVTAHVAAACVRWFFALFFVSGALGIFAKFLAALISGATSASSLGFELGKQVDLKTAPFDFAVFLDEASRALFWPGRLFVGWMFAKVLKGDLAVSGRMIAKIGQVQGLMVILQALVAVGSVAVLAAGVQG
;
A
#
# COMPACT_ATOMS: atom_id res chain seq x y z
N MET A 1 -28.64 -6.08 25.38
CA MET A 1 -28.88 -4.81 24.65
C MET A 1 -27.66 -3.87 24.64
N GLU A 2 -26.58 -4.18 25.36
CA GLU A 2 -25.34 -3.37 25.43
C GLU A 2 -24.50 -3.37 24.13
N GLN A 3 -24.68 -4.36 23.24
CA GLN A 3 -23.95 -4.43 21.95
C GLN A 3 -24.36 -3.37 20.92
N VAL A 4 -25.56 -2.78 21.03
CA VAL A 4 -26.04 -1.73 20.10
C VAL A 4 -25.42 -0.37 20.43
N GLN A 5 -24.92 -0.20 21.66
CA GLN A 5 -24.56 1.10 22.21
C GLN A 5 -23.26 1.71 21.65
N ASN A 6 -22.51 0.97 20.81
CA ASN A 6 -21.22 1.41 20.27
C ASN A 6 -21.07 1.29 18.74
N ILE A 7 -22.17 1.16 17.99
CA ILE A 7 -22.11 0.96 16.53
C ILE A 7 -21.52 2.20 15.84
N ARG A 8 -21.94 3.41 16.26
CA ARG A 8 -21.47 4.67 15.67
C ARG A 8 -19.96 4.84 15.89
N GLU A 9 -19.50 4.56 17.09
CA GLU A 9 -18.11 4.64 17.53
C GLU A 9 -17.23 3.66 16.74
N ARG A 10 -17.71 2.42 16.53
CA ARG A 10 -17.01 1.40 15.74
C ARG A 10 -16.90 1.77 14.27
N VAL A 11 -17.98 2.30 13.69
CA VAL A 11 -17.98 2.78 12.30
C VAL A 11 -17.06 3.98 12.16
N LEU A 12 -17.13 4.95 13.08
CA LEU A 12 -16.26 6.12 13.09
C LEU A 12 -14.79 5.74 13.24
N ALA A 13 -14.46 4.83 14.16
CA ALA A 13 -13.10 4.31 14.31
C ALA A 13 -12.60 3.64 13.02
N GLY A 14 -13.44 2.85 12.36
CA GLY A 14 -13.12 2.25 11.06
C GLY A 14 -12.84 3.29 9.98
N GLN A 15 -13.68 4.33 9.87
CA GLN A 15 -13.50 5.41 8.90
C GLN A 15 -12.24 6.22 9.18
N VAL A 16 -11.98 6.58 10.43
CA VAL A 16 -10.76 7.30 10.84
C VAL A 16 -9.51 6.49 10.51
N LEU A 17 -9.53 5.17 10.77
CA LEU A 17 -8.43 4.29 10.40
C LEU A 17 -8.20 4.25 8.89
N VAL A 18 -9.25 4.07 8.09
CA VAL A 18 -9.13 4.04 6.62
C VAL A 18 -8.61 5.38 6.09
N ALA A 19 -9.16 6.50 6.57
CA ALA A 19 -8.73 7.83 6.14
C ALA A 19 -7.27 8.13 6.53
N GLY A 20 -6.89 7.81 7.78
CA GLY A 20 -5.52 7.97 8.26
C GLY A 20 -4.53 7.15 7.45
N VAL A 21 -4.83 5.87 7.24
CA VAL A 21 -4.00 4.95 6.44
C VAL A 21 -3.91 5.41 4.99
N GLY A 22 -4.99 5.91 4.41
CA GLY A 22 -5.00 6.48 3.06
C GLY A 22 -4.02 7.64 2.91
N LYS A 23 -4.06 8.59 3.85
CA LYS A 23 -3.15 9.75 3.84
C LYS A 23 -1.69 9.33 4.04
N THR A 24 -1.42 8.46 5.01
CA THR A 24 -0.07 7.93 5.24
C THR A 24 0.45 7.15 4.04
N SER A 25 -0.37 6.29 3.45
CA SER A 25 -0.05 5.52 2.24
C SER A 25 0.33 6.43 1.08
N ALA A 26 -0.40 7.52 0.85
CA ALA A 26 -0.10 8.48 -0.21
C ALA A 26 1.27 9.16 -0.01
N SER A 27 1.59 9.56 1.24
CA SER A 27 2.92 10.11 1.55
C SER A 27 4.05 9.09 1.36
N LEU A 28 3.82 7.84 1.79
CA LEU A 28 4.79 6.75 1.62
C LEU A 28 5.01 6.39 0.15
N ASP A 29 3.95 6.39 -0.66
CA ASP A 29 4.03 6.14 -2.10
C ASP A 29 4.84 7.23 -2.81
N GLY A 30 4.58 8.50 -2.48
CA GLY A 30 5.37 9.63 -3.00
C GLY A 30 6.84 9.54 -2.62
N PHE A 31 7.14 9.22 -1.36
CA PHE A 31 8.51 9.00 -0.89
C PHE A 31 9.20 7.81 -1.60
N SER A 32 8.51 6.67 -1.70
CA SER A 32 9.02 5.48 -2.41
C SER A 32 9.29 5.78 -3.88
N GLY A 33 8.41 6.54 -4.54
CA GLY A 33 8.59 6.99 -5.93
C GLY A 33 9.81 7.88 -6.10
N TRP A 34 9.99 8.87 -5.22
CA TRP A 34 11.17 9.74 -5.22
C TRP A 34 12.46 8.96 -4.99
N LEU A 35 12.46 8.02 -4.03
CA LEU A 35 13.61 7.18 -3.74
C LEU A 35 13.99 6.31 -4.95
N LEU A 36 13.03 5.65 -5.59
CA LEU A 36 13.29 4.86 -6.81
C LEU A 36 13.85 5.71 -7.94
N ALA A 37 13.29 6.90 -8.17
CA ALA A 37 13.76 7.81 -9.21
C ALA A 37 15.20 8.27 -8.93
N GLY A 38 15.50 8.67 -7.69
CA GLY A 38 16.84 9.07 -7.27
C GLY A 38 17.86 7.94 -7.39
N SER A 39 17.52 6.75 -6.93
CA SER A 39 18.40 5.57 -7.05
C SER A 39 18.60 5.13 -8.50
N ALA A 40 17.57 5.24 -9.35
CA ALA A 40 17.70 4.96 -10.79
C ALA A 40 18.60 5.99 -11.48
N ALA A 41 18.45 7.28 -11.16
CA ALA A 41 19.33 8.33 -11.69
C ALA A 41 20.80 8.10 -11.28
N ALA A 42 21.05 7.79 -10.01
CA ALA A 42 22.39 7.45 -9.52
C ALA A 42 22.97 6.21 -10.21
N SER A 43 22.16 5.18 -10.41
CA SER A 43 22.57 3.95 -11.11
C SER A 43 22.92 4.22 -12.57
N THR A 44 22.11 4.99 -13.29
CA THR A 44 22.38 5.40 -14.67
C THR A 44 23.66 6.23 -14.77
N PHE A 45 23.90 7.13 -13.82
CA PHE A 45 25.14 7.92 -13.76
C PHE A 45 26.38 7.04 -13.57
N LEU A 46 26.29 6.04 -12.67
CA LEU A 46 27.39 5.08 -12.46
C LEU A 46 27.64 4.23 -13.70
N LEU A 47 26.58 3.79 -14.39
CA LEU A 47 26.70 3.02 -15.64
C LEU A 47 27.33 3.84 -16.76
N SER A 48 26.97 5.12 -16.90
CA SER A 48 27.50 5.97 -17.96
C SER A 48 28.97 6.35 -17.77
N HIS A 49 29.50 6.19 -16.55
CA HIS A 49 30.91 6.47 -16.21
C HIS A 49 31.62 5.22 -15.66
N LEU A 50 31.20 4.03 -16.07
CA LEU A 50 31.69 2.78 -15.50
C LEU A 50 33.21 2.59 -15.68
N ASP A 51 33.76 3.04 -16.80
CA ASP A 51 35.21 2.97 -17.08
C ASP A 51 36.03 3.79 -16.07
N VAL A 52 35.50 4.95 -15.66
CA VAL A 52 36.13 5.83 -14.67
C VAL A 52 35.93 5.29 -13.25
N VAL A 53 34.71 4.82 -12.94
CA VAL A 53 34.37 4.33 -11.59
C VAL A 53 35.13 3.05 -11.25
N THR A 54 35.26 2.13 -12.19
CA THR A 54 35.96 0.84 -11.97
C THR A 54 37.48 1.00 -11.78
N ALA A 55 38.06 2.12 -12.20
CA ALA A 55 39.44 2.46 -11.89
C ALA A 55 39.68 2.83 -10.41
N HIS A 56 38.63 3.28 -9.70
CA HIS A 56 38.71 3.74 -8.31
C HIS A 56 37.88 2.91 -7.33
N VAL A 57 37.02 2.02 -7.81
CA VAL A 57 36.10 1.23 -6.99
C VAL A 57 36.22 -0.24 -7.35
N ALA A 58 36.34 -1.09 -6.34
CA ALA A 58 36.39 -2.53 -6.54
C ALA A 58 35.14 -3.03 -7.31
N ALA A 59 35.33 -3.79 -8.38
CA ALA A 59 34.24 -4.32 -9.21
C ALA A 59 33.20 -5.13 -8.40
N ALA A 60 33.64 -5.78 -7.30
CA ALA A 60 32.75 -6.48 -6.38
C ALA A 60 31.71 -5.54 -5.74
N CYS A 61 32.12 -4.33 -5.32
CA CYS A 61 31.23 -3.34 -4.71
C CYS A 61 30.21 -2.81 -5.71
N VAL A 62 30.61 -2.58 -6.97
CA VAL A 62 29.69 -2.21 -8.06
C VAL A 62 28.63 -3.29 -8.28
N ARG A 63 29.03 -4.57 -8.30
CA ARG A 63 28.09 -5.69 -8.44
C ARG A 63 27.07 -5.73 -7.30
N TRP A 64 27.52 -5.55 -6.05
CA TRP A 64 26.65 -5.53 -4.89
C TRP A 64 25.74 -4.30 -4.85
N PHE A 65 26.21 -3.14 -5.28
CA PHE A 65 25.38 -1.94 -5.45
C PHE A 65 24.17 -2.23 -6.33
N PHE A 66 24.38 -2.79 -7.53
CA PHE A 66 23.27 -3.13 -8.44
C PHE A 66 22.34 -4.20 -7.87
N ALA A 67 22.89 -5.25 -7.23
CA ALA A 67 22.08 -6.28 -6.60
C ALA A 67 21.15 -5.71 -5.53
N LEU A 68 21.67 -4.88 -4.62
CA LEU A 68 20.89 -4.21 -3.58
C LEU A 68 19.88 -3.21 -4.19
N PHE A 69 20.28 -2.48 -5.24
CA PHE A 69 19.38 -1.60 -5.97
C PHE A 69 18.18 -2.35 -6.56
N PHE A 70 18.40 -3.52 -7.17
CA PHE A 70 17.29 -4.35 -7.69
C PHE A 70 16.36 -4.86 -6.58
N VAL A 71 16.92 -5.27 -5.43
CA VAL A 71 16.12 -5.68 -4.27
C VAL A 71 15.27 -4.51 -3.77
N SER A 72 15.86 -3.31 -3.65
CA SER A 72 15.12 -2.08 -3.29
C SER A 72 14.03 -1.78 -4.32
N GLY A 73 14.33 -1.88 -5.62
CA GLY A 73 13.37 -1.74 -6.71
C GLY A 73 12.16 -2.67 -6.56
N ALA A 74 12.41 -3.96 -6.30
CA ALA A 74 11.36 -4.95 -6.11
C ALA A 74 10.46 -4.62 -4.90
N LEU A 75 11.06 -4.23 -3.76
CA LEU A 75 10.31 -3.80 -2.58
C LEU A 75 9.43 -2.58 -2.88
N GLY A 76 9.96 -1.61 -3.64
CA GLY A 76 9.20 -0.44 -4.07
C GLY A 76 8.01 -0.79 -4.96
N ILE A 77 8.15 -1.74 -5.88
CA ILE A 77 7.04 -2.21 -6.73
C ILE A 77 5.93 -2.85 -5.87
N PHE A 78 6.29 -3.71 -4.91
CA PHE A 78 5.31 -4.30 -4.00
C PHE A 78 4.63 -3.24 -3.11
N ALA A 79 5.40 -2.26 -2.59
CA ALA A 79 4.84 -1.15 -1.83
C ALA A 79 3.83 -0.33 -2.66
N LYS A 80 4.13 -0.06 -3.94
CA LYS A 80 3.21 0.62 -4.87
C LYS A 80 1.93 -0.17 -5.12
N PHE A 81 2.05 -1.49 -5.27
CA PHE A 81 0.87 -2.35 -5.40
C PHE A 81 -0.04 -2.26 -4.16
N LEU A 82 0.53 -2.30 -2.95
CA LEU A 82 -0.25 -2.11 -1.72
C LEU A 82 -0.84 -0.71 -1.61
N ALA A 83 -0.10 0.32 -2.03
CA ALA A 83 -0.58 1.70 -2.08
C ALA A 83 -1.82 1.83 -2.96
N ALA A 84 -1.82 1.18 -4.14
CA ALA A 84 -2.96 1.16 -5.05
C ALA A 84 -4.19 0.49 -4.42
N LEU A 85 -4.01 -0.62 -3.69
CA LEU A 85 -5.11 -1.28 -2.96
C LEU A 85 -5.70 -0.38 -1.86
N ILE A 86 -4.83 0.30 -1.09
CA ILE A 86 -5.27 1.24 -0.05
C ILE A 86 -6.01 2.43 -0.69
N SER A 87 -5.47 3.00 -1.76
CA SER A 87 -6.10 4.10 -2.49
C SER A 87 -7.48 3.71 -2.98
N GLY A 88 -7.61 2.56 -3.67
CA GLY A 88 -8.90 2.04 -4.12
C GLY A 88 -9.89 1.83 -2.96
N ALA A 89 -9.44 1.27 -1.84
CA ALA A 89 -10.29 1.09 -0.66
C ALA A 89 -10.76 2.42 -0.05
N THR A 90 -9.88 3.42 0.01
CA THR A 90 -10.22 4.76 0.55
C THR A 90 -11.21 5.49 -0.35
N SER A 91 -11.02 5.43 -1.68
CA SER A 91 -11.93 6.01 -2.66
C SER A 91 -13.29 5.30 -2.67
N ALA A 92 -13.31 3.97 -2.57
CA ALA A 92 -14.55 3.21 -2.46
C ALA A 92 -15.32 3.56 -1.18
N SER A 93 -14.61 3.78 -0.06
CA SER A 93 -15.23 4.19 1.20
C SER A 93 -15.84 5.58 1.14
N SER A 94 -15.19 6.56 0.50
CA SER A 94 -15.74 7.91 0.34
C SER A 94 -16.94 7.92 -0.60
N LEU A 95 -16.83 7.23 -1.74
CA LEU A 95 -17.90 7.09 -2.71
C LEU A 95 -19.12 6.38 -2.10
N GLY A 96 -18.92 5.30 -1.35
CA GLY A 96 -20.00 4.60 -0.67
C GLY A 96 -20.73 5.47 0.37
N PHE A 97 -20.00 6.33 1.08
CA PHE A 97 -20.59 7.28 2.01
C PHE A 97 -21.40 8.38 1.30
N GLU A 98 -20.91 8.90 0.18
CA GLU A 98 -21.62 9.89 -0.62
C GLU A 98 -22.88 9.33 -1.26
N LEU A 99 -22.79 8.14 -1.87
CA LEU A 99 -23.94 7.43 -2.42
C LEU A 99 -24.97 7.11 -1.33
N GLY A 100 -24.52 6.67 -0.14
CA GLY A 100 -25.40 6.41 1.00
C GLY A 100 -26.20 7.63 1.47
N LYS A 101 -25.71 8.86 1.24
CA LYS A 101 -26.46 10.10 1.53
C LYS A 101 -27.52 10.41 0.48
N GLN A 102 -27.33 9.94 -0.75
CA GLN A 102 -28.23 10.19 -1.88
C GLN A 102 -29.37 9.17 -1.95
N VAL A 103 -29.16 7.97 -1.40
CA VAL A 103 -30.21 6.93 -1.32
C VAL A 103 -31.26 7.36 -0.29
N ASP A 104 -32.43 7.76 -0.77
CA ASP A 104 -33.58 8.01 0.10
C ASP A 104 -34.14 6.69 0.60
N LEU A 105 -33.77 6.32 1.83
CA LEU A 105 -34.22 5.11 2.51
C LEU A 105 -35.74 5.08 2.75
N LYS A 106 -36.46 6.19 2.50
CA LYS A 106 -37.91 6.25 2.65
C LYS A 106 -38.68 5.74 1.45
N THR A 107 -38.10 5.79 0.25
CA THR A 107 -38.81 5.47 -1.01
C THR A 107 -38.61 4.02 -1.46
N ALA A 108 -37.50 3.38 -1.10
CA ALA A 108 -37.29 1.95 -1.34
C ALA A 108 -36.43 1.32 -0.23
N PRO A 109 -36.79 0.13 0.28
CA PRO A 109 -35.97 -0.58 1.25
C PRO A 109 -34.65 -0.98 0.58
N PHE A 110 -33.53 -0.55 1.18
CA PHE A 110 -32.20 -0.89 0.69
C PHE A 110 -31.85 -2.33 1.09
N ASP A 111 -31.84 -3.24 0.12
CA ASP A 111 -31.38 -4.62 0.33
C ASP A 111 -29.86 -4.72 0.19
N PHE A 112 -29.18 -4.75 1.34
CA PHE A 112 -27.73 -4.87 1.40
C PHE A 112 -27.23 -6.19 0.78
N ALA A 113 -27.98 -7.28 0.86
CA ALA A 113 -27.56 -8.57 0.31
C ALA A 113 -27.51 -8.54 -1.22
N VAL A 114 -28.52 -7.92 -1.85
CA VAL A 114 -28.55 -7.74 -3.32
C VAL A 114 -27.43 -6.83 -3.78
N PHE A 115 -27.21 -5.70 -3.09
CA PHE A 115 -26.10 -4.80 -3.39
C PHE A 115 -24.74 -5.52 -3.36
N LEU A 116 -24.51 -6.34 -2.32
CA LEU A 116 -23.26 -7.07 -2.17
C LEU A 116 -23.10 -8.19 -3.20
N ASP A 117 -24.16 -8.91 -3.56
CA ASP A 117 -24.10 -9.93 -4.61
C ASP A 117 -23.69 -9.28 -5.94
N GLU A 118 -24.33 -8.17 -6.31
CA GLU A 118 -24.04 -7.45 -7.55
C GLU A 118 -22.61 -6.87 -7.56
N ALA A 119 -22.18 -6.28 -6.44
CA ALA A 119 -20.80 -5.79 -6.30
C ALA A 119 -19.77 -6.93 -6.39
N SER A 120 -20.09 -8.13 -5.88
CA SER A 120 -19.19 -9.29 -5.93
C SER A 120 -19.09 -9.91 -7.32
N ARG A 121 -20.14 -9.81 -8.14
CA ARG A 121 -20.18 -10.31 -9.53
C ARG A 121 -19.25 -9.52 -10.46
N ALA A 122 -18.97 -8.26 -10.15
CA ALA A 122 -18.02 -7.44 -10.88
C ALA A 122 -16.54 -7.86 -10.65
N LEU A 123 -16.26 -8.70 -9.65
CA LEU A 123 -14.91 -9.09 -9.28
C LEU A 123 -14.51 -10.43 -9.90
N PHE A 124 -13.23 -10.53 -10.29
CA PHE A 124 -12.60 -11.79 -10.68
C PHE A 124 -12.66 -12.84 -9.56
N TRP A 125 -12.58 -14.14 -9.90
CA TRP A 125 -12.85 -15.26 -8.99
C TRP A 125 -12.13 -15.18 -7.60
N PRO A 126 -10.81 -14.93 -7.52
CA PRO A 126 -10.12 -14.72 -6.24
C PRO A 126 -10.64 -13.50 -5.46
N GLY A 127 -10.92 -12.39 -6.15
CA GLY A 127 -11.50 -11.19 -5.54
C GLY A 127 -12.88 -11.48 -4.95
N ARG A 128 -13.70 -12.28 -5.65
CA ARG A 128 -15.02 -12.69 -5.18
C ARG A 128 -14.95 -13.53 -3.90
N LEU A 129 -13.99 -14.46 -3.81
CA LEU A 129 -13.77 -15.25 -2.59
C LEU A 129 -13.36 -14.37 -1.41
N PHE A 130 -12.42 -13.46 -1.64
CA PHE A 130 -11.94 -12.54 -0.60
C PHE A 130 -13.05 -11.63 -0.09
N VAL A 131 -13.83 -11.05 -1.00
CA VAL A 131 -14.96 -10.17 -0.65
C VAL A 131 -16.07 -10.96 0.04
N GLY A 132 -16.38 -12.18 -0.40
CA GLY A 132 -17.33 -13.06 0.29
C GLY A 132 -16.92 -13.37 1.73
N TRP A 133 -15.63 -13.62 1.99
CA TRP A 133 -15.11 -13.82 3.35
C TRP A 133 -15.23 -12.55 4.21
N MET A 134 -14.96 -11.38 3.63
CA MET A 134 -15.14 -10.10 4.32
C MET A 134 -16.61 -9.85 4.67
N PHE A 135 -17.52 -10.12 3.75
CA PHE A 135 -18.96 -9.98 3.96
C PHE A 135 -19.48 -10.93 5.04
N ALA A 136 -19.02 -12.18 5.06
CA ALA A 136 -19.37 -13.12 6.11
C ALA A 136 -19.00 -12.62 7.52
N LYS A 137 -17.97 -11.76 7.65
CA LYS A 137 -17.62 -11.14 8.92
C LYS A 137 -18.44 -9.89 9.23
N VAL A 138 -18.73 -9.08 8.22
CA VAL A 138 -19.62 -7.91 8.35
C VAL A 138 -21.01 -8.34 8.80
N LEU A 139 -21.56 -9.41 8.22
CA LEU A 139 -22.85 -10.01 8.60
C LEU A 139 -22.86 -10.54 10.04
N LYS A 140 -21.70 -10.91 10.59
CA LYS A 140 -21.55 -11.28 12.02
C LYS A 140 -21.47 -10.07 12.95
N GLY A 141 -21.67 -8.85 12.44
CA GLY A 141 -21.66 -7.61 13.22
C GLY A 141 -20.28 -6.98 13.38
N ASP A 142 -19.24 -7.48 12.71
CA ASP A 142 -17.90 -6.91 12.76
C ASP A 142 -17.71 -5.88 11.64
N LEU A 143 -18.29 -4.70 11.85
CA LEU A 143 -18.26 -3.59 10.88
C LEU A 143 -16.86 -2.97 10.73
N ALA A 144 -15.96 -3.21 11.69
CA ALA A 144 -14.62 -2.63 11.70
C ALA A 144 -13.55 -3.54 11.04
N VAL A 145 -13.92 -4.71 10.48
CA VAL A 145 -12.97 -5.64 9.84
C VAL A 145 -12.23 -4.98 8.68
N SER A 146 -12.96 -4.25 7.81
CA SER A 146 -12.38 -3.60 6.64
C SER A 146 -11.31 -2.58 7.05
N GLY A 147 -11.63 -1.70 8.00
CA GLY A 147 -10.69 -0.71 8.52
C GLY A 147 -9.45 -1.35 9.15
N ARG A 148 -9.62 -2.40 9.97
CA ARG A 148 -8.48 -3.12 10.57
C ARG A 148 -7.61 -3.82 9.52
N MET A 149 -8.21 -4.35 8.47
CA MET A 149 -7.49 -5.02 7.39
C MET A 149 -6.69 -4.01 6.55
N ILE A 150 -7.30 -2.90 6.15
CA ILE A 150 -6.63 -1.81 5.44
C ILE A 150 -5.49 -1.23 6.30
N ALA A 151 -5.70 -1.06 7.60
CA ALA A 151 -4.64 -0.63 8.51
C ALA A 151 -3.46 -1.60 8.55
N LYS A 152 -3.71 -2.92 8.60
CA LYS A 152 -2.63 -3.93 8.51
C LYS A 152 -1.90 -3.87 7.17
N ILE A 153 -2.62 -3.71 6.07
CA ILE A 153 -2.02 -3.56 4.74
C ILE A 153 -1.13 -2.31 4.69
N GLY A 154 -1.60 -1.19 5.26
CA GLY A 154 -0.83 0.05 5.38
C GLY A 154 0.42 -0.10 6.24
N GLN A 155 0.34 -0.86 7.34
CA GLN A 155 1.52 -1.18 8.17
C GLN A 155 2.55 -2.00 7.38
N VAL A 156 2.10 -3.01 6.62
CA VAL A 156 2.99 -3.82 5.76
C VAL A 156 3.61 -2.96 4.67
N GLN A 157 2.83 -2.10 4.00
CA GLN A 157 3.35 -1.14 3.02
C GLN A 157 4.42 -0.24 3.64
N GLY A 158 4.15 0.33 4.82
CA GLY A 158 5.11 1.16 5.55
C GLY A 158 6.41 0.43 5.86
N LEU A 159 6.32 -0.82 6.32
CA LEU A 159 7.50 -1.66 6.56
C LEU A 159 8.29 -1.92 5.27
N MET A 160 7.60 -2.19 4.15
CA MET A 160 8.26 -2.40 2.86
C MET A 160 8.99 -1.14 2.38
N VAL A 161 8.40 0.05 2.55
CA VAL A 161 9.04 1.32 2.19
C VAL A 161 10.25 1.63 3.08
N ILE A 162 10.18 1.33 4.38
CA ILE A 162 11.33 1.47 5.29
C ILE A 162 12.45 0.52 4.86
N LEU A 163 12.12 -0.75 4.59
CA LEU A 163 13.11 -1.73 4.15
C LEU A 163 13.73 -1.33 2.80
N GLN A 164 12.91 -0.86 1.85
CA GLN A 164 13.36 -0.31 0.58
C GLN A 164 14.38 0.82 0.79
N ALA A 165 14.10 1.77 1.69
CA ALA A 165 14.98 2.88 2.02
C ALA A 165 16.30 2.40 2.64
N LEU A 166 16.25 1.47 3.59
CA LEU A 166 17.46 0.90 4.20
C LEU A 166 18.33 0.18 3.17
N VAL A 167 17.73 -0.61 2.28
CA VAL A 167 18.46 -1.31 1.21
C VAL A 167 19.04 -0.32 0.20
N ALA A 168 18.31 0.75 -0.15
CA ALA A 168 18.80 1.79 -1.06
C ALA A 168 19.97 2.59 -0.46
N VAL A 169 19.91 2.94 0.82
CA VAL A 169 21.02 3.59 1.52
C VAL A 169 22.20 2.62 1.67
N GLY A 170 21.91 1.35 1.98
CA GLY A 170 22.91 0.29 2.06
C GLY A 170 23.67 0.07 0.76
N SER A 171 23.00 0.17 -0.40
CA SER A 171 23.67 0.04 -1.70
C SER A 171 24.71 1.15 -1.90
N VAL A 172 24.36 2.39 -1.56
CA VAL A 172 25.29 3.54 -1.63
C VAL A 172 26.45 3.36 -0.66
N ALA A 173 26.18 2.86 0.56
CA ALA A 173 27.23 2.60 1.55
C ALA A 173 28.23 1.54 1.08
N VAL A 174 27.78 0.47 0.41
CA VAL A 174 28.66 -0.56 -0.17
C VAL A 174 29.54 0.03 -1.27
N LEU A 175 29.01 0.94 -2.08
CA LEU A 175 29.79 1.63 -3.09
C LEU A 175 30.86 2.53 -2.45
N ALA A 176 30.50 3.30 -1.42
CA ALA A 176 31.41 4.19 -0.70
C ALA A 176 32.53 3.42 0.02
N ALA A 177 32.23 2.28 0.64
CA ALA A 177 33.23 1.43 1.29
C ALA A 177 34.18 0.74 0.29
N GLY A 178 33.80 0.67 -0.98
CA GLY A 178 34.60 0.06 -2.05
C GLY A 178 35.61 0.98 -2.72
N VAL A 179 35.67 2.26 -2.33
CA VAL A 179 36.60 3.24 -2.89
C VAL A 179 38.03 2.89 -2.46
N GLN A 180 38.87 2.61 -3.45
CA GLN A 180 40.30 2.37 -3.28
C GLN A 180 41.01 3.72 -3.41
N GLY A 181 41.55 4.21 -2.30
CA GLY A 181 42.40 5.39 -2.25
C GLY A 181 43.83 5.10 -2.66
#